data_AF-A0A0C3P110-F1
#
_entry.id   AF-A0A0C3P110-F1
#
_cell.length_a   1.000
_cell.length_b   1.000
_cell.length_c   1.000
_cell.angle_alpha   90.00
_cell.angle_beta   90.00
_cell.angle_gamma   90.00
#
_symmetry.space_group_name_H-M   'P 1'
#
loop_
_entity.id
_entity.type
_entity.pdbx_description
1 polymer ?
#
loop_
_entity_poly.entity_id
_entity_poly.type
_entity_poly.pdbx_seq_one_letter_code
_entity_poly.pdbx_strand_id
1 'polypeptide(L)'
;MNSLRQFLMQEIDGSRASAPLTAYCFMTGFIDAVCFSAIFVWCAFQTGNSVQLALALARLFNGTHDLSFHLADQQALCSVLCFIFGAFIGRLGDKIGCKTRLWVTFGTFIQTIFTMAAAIAIWKSGQPSLSDTRADPAWSNALSFVCIGFMSASMGLQGIMGKRLNTQFTTTVVLTTTWCELMTEPQLFHFRRLVKARDHKVMAILFLFIGGFTGRAILDKIGSAGTLGVGTGIRFLITLSWLFVPTKKTPKN
;
A
#
# COMPACT_ATOMS: atom_id res chain seq x y z
N MET A 1 16.38 -19.47 26.43
CA MET A 1 15.61 -18.90 25.30
C MET A 1 16.57 -18.67 24.14
N ASN A 2 16.31 -19.25 22.96
CA ASN A 2 17.22 -19.19 21.80
C ASN A 2 17.55 -17.74 21.40
N SER A 3 18.83 -17.45 21.15
CA SER A 3 19.35 -16.13 20.74
C SER A 3 18.55 -15.50 19.59
N LEU A 4 18.11 -16.31 18.62
CA LEU A 4 17.28 -15.87 17.50
C LEU A 4 15.89 -15.37 17.93
N ARG A 5 15.23 -16.08 18.87
CA ARG A 5 13.90 -15.66 19.36
C ARG A 5 14.01 -14.34 20.11
N GLN A 6 15.09 -14.16 20.89
CA GLN A 6 15.36 -12.88 21.56
C GLN A 6 15.58 -11.77 20.53
N PHE A 7 16.39 -12.01 19.50
CA PHE A 7 16.60 -11.04 18.42
C PHE A 7 15.29 -10.65 17.73
N LEU A 8 14.46 -11.62 17.32
CA LEU A 8 13.22 -11.34 16.58
C LEU A 8 12.15 -10.64 17.44
N MET A 9 12.09 -10.92 18.73
CA MET A 9 11.09 -10.30 19.63
C MET A 9 11.45 -8.88 20.08
N GLN A 10 12.62 -8.35 19.74
CA GLN A 10 12.98 -6.98 20.09
C GLN A 10 12.13 -5.95 19.32
N GLU A 11 11.75 -4.87 20.00
CA GLU A 11 11.07 -3.74 19.36
C GLU A 11 12.03 -2.86 18.57
N ILE A 12 11.70 -2.61 17.32
CA ILE A 12 12.47 -1.72 16.44
C ILE A 12 12.26 -0.25 16.81
N ASP A 13 13.29 0.56 16.60
CA ASP A 13 13.21 2.01 16.71
C ASP A 13 12.57 2.58 15.43
N GLY A 14 11.28 2.92 15.51
CA GLY A 14 10.54 3.51 14.39
C GLY A 14 11.18 4.80 13.85
N SER A 15 11.93 5.55 14.65
CA SER A 15 12.63 6.76 14.19
C SER A 15 13.78 6.45 13.22
N ARG A 16 14.26 5.21 13.22
CA ARG A 16 15.31 4.67 12.34
C ARG A 16 14.78 3.74 11.25
N ALA A 17 13.45 3.64 11.12
CA ALA A 17 12.77 2.85 10.09
C ALA A 17 12.44 3.65 8.82
N SER A 18 13.08 4.79 8.58
CA SER A 18 12.77 5.67 7.44
C SER A 18 12.94 4.97 6.09
N ALA A 19 13.97 4.15 5.92
CA ALA A 19 14.22 3.42 4.67
C ALA A 19 13.08 2.45 4.29
N PRO A 20 12.69 1.46 5.12
CA PRO A 20 11.58 0.58 4.78
C PRO A 20 10.23 1.32 4.67
N LEU A 21 10.00 2.36 5.47
CA LEU A 21 8.78 3.18 5.39
C LEU A 21 8.71 4.02 4.10
N THR A 22 9.84 4.52 3.63
CA THR A 22 9.93 5.22 2.33
C THR A 22 9.69 4.24 1.19
N ALA A 23 10.24 3.03 1.30
CA ALA A 23 9.98 1.95 0.33
C ALA A 23 8.50 1.51 0.33
N TYR A 24 7.80 1.56 1.48
CA TYR A 24 6.34 1.38 1.52
C TYR A 24 5.61 2.47 0.75
N CYS A 25 5.99 3.75 0.88
CA CYS A 25 5.41 4.83 0.09
C CYS A 25 5.64 4.62 -1.42
N PHE A 26 6.83 4.16 -1.81
CA PHE A 26 7.09 3.74 -3.20
C PHE A 26 6.14 2.62 -3.64
N MET A 27 5.99 1.56 -2.84
CA MET A 27 5.10 0.45 -3.16
C MET A 27 3.64 0.88 -3.29
N THR A 28 3.21 1.87 -2.51
CA THR A 28 1.87 2.47 -2.64
C THR A 28 1.65 3.01 -4.05
N GLY A 29 2.51 3.91 -4.52
CA GLY A 29 2.39 4.44 -5.87
C GLY A 29 2.56 3.36 -6.94
N PHE A 30 3.49 2.44 -6.75
CA PHE A 30 3.79 1.37 -7.69
C PHE A 30 2.60 0.44 -7.95
N ILE A 31 1.94 -0.04 -6.87
CA ILE A 31 0.76 -0.92 -6.98
C ILE A 31 -0.43 -0.15 -7.56
N ASP A 32 -0.65 1.08 -7.10
CA ASP A 32 -1.76 1.90 -7.57
C ASP A 32 -1.64 2.26 -9.06
N ALA A 33 -0.42 2.46 -9.57
CA ALA A 33 -0.21 2.65 -11.01
C ALA A 33 -0.67 1.44 -11.84
N VAL A 34 -0.51 0.21 -11.32
CA VAL A 34 -0.95 -1.00 -12.03
C VAL A 34 -2.48 -1.08 -12.07
N CYS A 35 -3.16 -0.99 -10.92
CA CYS A 35 -4.61 -1.13 -10.90
C CYS A 35 -5.31 0.07 -11.54
N PHE A 36 -4.85 1.30 -11.29
CA PHE A 36 -5.51 2.47 -11.85
C PHE A 36 -5.42 2.53 -13.38
N SER A 37 -4.29 2.11 -13.96
CA SER A 37 -4.13 2.08 -15.42
C SER A 37 -5.03 1.05 -16.12
N ALA A 38 -5.47 0.01 -15.39
CA ALA A 38 -6.32 -1.04 -15.93
C ALA A 38 -7.81 -0.79 -15.67
N ILE A 39 -8.16 -0.33 -14.47
CA ILE A 39 -9.54 -0.33 -13.98
C ILE A 39 -9.98 0.98 -13.31
N PHE A 40 -9.10 1.98 -13.24
CA PHE A 40 -9.40 3.30 -12.63
C PHE A 40 -9.82 3.26 -11.15
N VAL A 41 -9.52 2.14 -10.46
CA VAL A 41 -9.69 1.93 -9.02
C VAL A 41 -8.33 1.95 -8.35
N TRP A 42 -8.26 2.49 -7.13
CA TRP A 42 -7.02 2.62 -6.36
C TRP A 42 -6.98 1.56 -5.26
N CYS A 43 -6.06 0.60 -5.33
CA CYS A 43 -5.98 -0.45 -4.31
C CYS A 43 -5.48 0.06 -2.95
N ALA A 44 -4.72 1.16 -2.92
CA ALA A 44 -4.27 1.79 -1.68
C ALA A 44 -5.14 2.97 -1.22
N PHE A 45 -5.92 3.60 -2.11
CA PHE A 45 -6.68 4.82 -1.80
C PHE A 45 -8.18 4.57 -1.63
N GLN A 46 -8.55 4.11 -0.44
CA GLN A 46 -9.93 3.73 -0.15
C GLN A 46 -10.90 4.91 -0.03
N THR A 47 -10.44 6.13 0.24
CA THR A 47 -11.31 7.32 0.25
C THR A 47 -12.03 7.50 -1.10
N GLY A 48 -11.29 7.36 -2.20
CA GLY A 48 -11.87 7.46 -3.55
C GLY A 48 -12.85 6.32 -3.83
N ASN A 49 -12.49 5.09 -3.48
CA ASN A 49 -13.34 3.93 -3.70
C ASN A 49 -14.63 4.00 -2.87
N SER A 50 -14.56 4.45 -1.61
CA SER A 50 -15.75 4.65 -0.77
C SER A 50 -16.69 5.70 -1.35
N VAL A 51 -16.16 6.80 -1.89
CA VAL A 51 -16.98 7.81 -2.60
C VAL A 51 -17.58 7.24 -3.87
N GLN A 52 -16.82 6.45 -4.66
CA GLN A 52 -17.36 5.78 -5.86
C GLN A 52 -18.55 4.87 -5.51
N LEU A 53 -18.45 4.09 -4.43
CA LEU A 53 -19.55 3.26 -3.95
C LEU A 53 -20.76 4.08 -3.48
N ALA A 54 -20.53 5.21 -2.79
CA ALA A 54 -21.59 6.12 -2.41
C ALA A 54 -22.30 6.71 -3.63
N LEU A 55 -21.55 7.08 -4.68
CA LEU A 55 -22.11 7.56 -5.95
C LEU A 55 -22.92 6.45 -6.65
N ALA A 56 -22.45 5.20 -6.60
CA ALA A 56 -23.19 4.06 -7.13
C ALA A 56 -24.55 3.88 -6.46
N LEU A 57 -24.59 3.98 -5.13
CA LEU A 57 -25.83 3.96 -4.37
C LEU A 57 -26.73 5.17 -4.69
N ALA A 58 -26.15 6.37 -4.84
CA ALA A 58 -26.89 7.58 -5.16
C ALA A 58 -27.61 7.50 -6.52
N ARG A 59 -27.07 6.76 -7.50
CA ARG A 59 -27.72 6.56 -8.82
C ARG A 59 -29.11 5.92 -8.71
N LEU A 60 -29.34 5.07 -7.70
CA LEU A 60 -30.63 4.45 -7.43
C LEU A 60 -31.75 5.46 -7.12
N PHE A 61 -31.39 6.70 -6.76
CA PHE A 61 -32.33 7.75 -6.34
C PHE A 61 -32.50 8.87 -7.36
N ASN A 62 -31.75 8.88 -8.47
CA ASN A 62 -31.73 10.00 -9.43
C ASN A 62 -32.86 9.97 -10.49
N GLY A 63 -33.86 9.10 -10.34
CA GLY A 63 -34.99 8.96 -11.28
C GLY A 63 -34.62 8.31 -12.62
N THR A 64 -33.32 8.26 -12.96
CA THR A 64 -32.77 7.37 -13.99
C THR A 64 -32.78 5.94 -13.46
N HIS A 65 -33.53 5.04 -14.12
CA HIS A 65 -33.69 3.62 -13.75
C HIS A 65 -32.41 2.76 -13.95
N ASP A 66 -31.23 3.32 -13.75
CA ASP A 66 -30.00 2.53 -13.73
C ASP A 66 -29.83 1.86 -12.37
N LEU A 67 -30.33 0.63 -12.29
CA LEU A 67 -30.24 -0.25 -11.13
C LEU A 67 -29.00 -1.18 -11.21
N SER A 68 -28.12 -0.94 -12.17
CA SER A 68 -26.97 -1.81 -12.45
C SER A 68 -25.86 -1.55 -11.44
N PHE A 69 -25.30 -2.64 -10.90
CA PHE A 69 -24.04 -2.56 -10.18
C PHE A 69 -22.89 -2.72 -11.17
N HIS A 70 -22.38 -1.60 -11.67
CA HIS A 70 -21.40 -1.60 -12.75
C HIS A 70 -20.11 -2.26 -12.31
N LEU A 71 -19.34 -2.71 -13.30
CA LEU A 71 -18.07 -3.39 -13.07
C LEU A 71 -17.10 -2.55 -12.22
N ALA A 72 -17.02 -1.24 -12.46
CA ALA A 72 -16.20 -0.33 -11.65
C ALA A 72 -16.66 -0.28 -10.18
N ASP A 73 -17.97 -0.33 -9.92
CA ASP A 73 -18.51 -0.34 -8.56
C ASP A 73 -18.18 -1.67 -7.85
N GLN A 74 -18.29 -2.79 -8.57
CA GLN A 74 -17.91 -4.12 -8.07
C GLN A 74 -16.42 -4.17 -7.71
N GLN A 75 -15.56 -3.62 -8.57
CA GLN A 75 -14.11 -3.55 -8.34
C GLN A 75 -13.76 -2.65 -7.16
N ALA A 76 -14.41 -1.49 -7.04
CA ALA A 76 -14.25 -0.60 -5.89
C ALA A 76 -14.67 -1.30 -4.58
N LEU A 77 -15.79 -2.03 -4.59
CA LEU A 77 -16.25 -2.80 -3.43
C LEU A 77 -15.26 -3.90 -3.05
N CYS A 78 -14.79 -4.66 -4.04
CA CYS A 78 -13.75 -5.68 -3.85
C CYS A 78 -12.49 -5.07 -3.20
N SER A 79 -12.04 -3.91 -3.72
CA SER A 79 -10.88 -3.23 -3.17
C SER A 79 -11.07 -2.82 -1.71
N VAL A 80 -12.20 -2.17 -1.38
CA VAL A 80 -12.49 -1.72 -0.01
C VAL A 80 -12.53 -2.90 0.97
N LEU A 81 -13.28 -3.95 0.65
CA LEU A 81 -13.44 -5.11 1.53
C LEU A 81 -12.10 -5.84 1.75
N CYS A 82 -11.34 -6.06 0.69
CA CYS A 82 -10.04 -6.72 0.78
C CYS A 82 -8.99 -5.85 1.48
N PHE A 83 -9.02 -4.52 1.32
CA PHE A 83 -8.18 -3.60 2.07
C PHE A 83 -8.48 -3.69 3.57
N ILE A 84 -9.76 -3.68 3.96
CA ILE A 84 -10.18 -3.84 5.36
C ILE A 84 -9.71 -5.20 5.90
N PHE A 85 -9.84 -6.27 5.11
CA PHE A 85 -9.35 -7.59 5.48
C PHE A 85 -7.83 -7.61 5.71
N GLY A 86 -7.05 -7.00 4.82
CA GLY A 86 -5.60 -6.85 5.00
C GLY A 86 -5.26 -6.04 6.27
N ALA A 87 -5.98 -4.95 6.51
CA ALA A 87 -5.83 -4.15 7.72
C ALA A 87 -6.19 -4.95 8.99
N PHE A 88 -7.19 -5.83 8.91
CA PHE A 88 -7.58 -6.74 9.98
C PHE A 88 -6.49 -7.77 10.29
N ILE A 89 -5.83 -8.36 9.28
CA ILE A 89 -4.64 -9.21 9.49
C ILE A 89 -3.56 -8.44 10.26
N GLY A 90 -3.43 -7.14 9.98
CA GLY A 90 -2.53 -6.25 10.70
C GLY A 90 -2.70 -6.25 12.22
N ARG A 91 -3.92 -6.54 12.70
CA ARG A 91 -4.25 -6.63 14.13
C ARG A 91 -3.64 -7.84 14.82
N LEU A 92 -3.14 -8.84 14.10
CA LEU A 92 -2.36 -9.92 14.71
C LEU A 92 -1.12 -9.39 15.44
N GLY A 93 -0.60 -8.23 15.02
CA GLY A 93 0.44 -7.49 15.74
C GLY A 93 0.04 -7.08 17.16
N ASP A 94 -1.25 -7.01 17.51
CA ASP A 94 -1.70 -6.71 18.90
C ASP A 94 -1.29 -7.84 19.86
N LYS A 95 -1.25 -9.08 19.36
CA LYS A 95 -0.86 -10.26 20.15
C LYS A 95 0.65 -10.52 20.11
N ILE A 96 1.30 -10.24 18.97
CA ILE A 96 2.74 -10.52 18.76
C ILE A 96 3.62 -9.37 19.26
N GLY A 97 3.11 -8.14 19.21
CA GLY A 97 3.84 -6.90 19.45
C GLY A 97 4.06 -6.15 18.13
N CYS A 98 3.31 -5.06 17.94
CA CYS A 98 3.20 -4.33 16.67
C CYS A 98 4.51 -3.73 16.16
N LYS A 99 5.49 -3.54 17.05
CA LYS A 99 6.80 -2.96 16.75
C LYS A 99 7.92 -3.99 16.85
N THR A 100 7.61 -5.25 17.11
CA THR A 100 8.63 -6.30 17.15
C THR A 100 9.21 -6.52 15.76
N ARG A 101 10.51 -6.76 15.68
CA ARG A 101 11.21 -7.11 14.44
C ARG A 101 10.52 -8.30 13.74
N LEU A 102 10.08 -9.29 14.52
CA LEU A 102 9.31 -10.44 14.05
C LEU A 102 8.08 -10.00 13.28
N TRP A 103 7.22 -9.16 13.90
CA TRP A 103 5.97 -8.76 13.29
C TRP A 103 6.17 -7.88 12.06
N VAL A 104 7.07 -6.89 12.12
CA VAL A 104 7.30 -6.03 10.95
C VAL A 104 7.88 -6.81 9.78
N THR A 105 8.76 -7.78 10.03
CA THR A 105 9.30 -8.66 8.98
C THR A 105 8.21 -9.59 8.44
N PHE A 106 7.53 -10.33 9.31
CA PHE A 106 6.52 -11.31 8.91
C PHE A 106 5.31 -10.67 8.21
N GLY A 107 4.81 -9.54 8.73
CA GLY A 107 3.72 -8.81 8.08
C GLY A 107 4.10 -8.28 6.70
N THR A 108 5.36 -7.86 6.50
CA THR A 108 5.86 -7.47 5.16
C THR A 108 5.98 -8.68 4.24
N PHE A 109 6.36 -9.84 4.78
CA PHE A 109 6.42 -11.07 4.02
C PHE A 109 5.03 -11.50 3.53
N ILE A 110 3.99 -11.36 4.37
CA ILE A 110 2.60 -11.59 3.94
C ILE A 110 2.21 -10.64 2.79
N GLN A 111 2.58 -9.36 2.86
CA GLN A 111 2.36 -8.40 1.76
C GLN A 111 3.08 -8.85 0.46
N THR A 112 4.27 -9.42 0.59
CA THR A 112 5.03 -10.00 -0.53
C THR A 112 4.26 -11.16 -1.17
N ILE A 113 3.74 -12.08 -0.36
CA ILE A 113 2.92 -13.21 -0.83
C ILE A 113 1.65 -12.73 -1.52
N PHE A 114 0.95 -11.74 -0.95
CA PHE A 114 -0.23 -11.16 -1.58
C PHE A 114 0.10 -10.52 -2.93
N THR A 115 1.20 -9.77 -3.03
CA THR A 115 1.61 -9.17 -4.31
C THR A 115 1.98 -10.24 -5.34
N MET A 116 2.62 -11.33 -4.91
CA MET A 116 2.91 -12.49 -5.76
C MET A 116 1.63 -13.18 -6.24
N ALA A 117 0.67 -13.41 -5.34
CA ALA A 117 -0.62 -14.00 -5.69
C ALA A 117 -1.40 -13.12 -6.67
N ALA A 118 -1.34 -11.79 -6.51
CA ALA A 118 -1.91 -10.85 -7.46
C ALA A 118 -1.26 -10.94 -8.85
N ALA A 119 0.07 -11.03 -8.91
CA ALA A 119 0.81 -11.19 -10.17
C ALA A 119 0.42 -12.48 -10.90
N ILE A 120 0.32 -13.59 -10.17
CA ILE A 120 -0.09 -14.89 -10.74
C ILE A 120 -1.55 -14.84 -11.20
N ALA A 121 -2.44 -14.26 -10.40
CA ALA A 121 -3.85 -14.16 -10.71
C ALA A 121 -4.09 -13.36 -12.01
N ILE A 122 -3.43 -12.21 -12.17
CA ILE A 122 -3.57 -11.42 -13.41
C ILE A 122 -2.86 -12.07 -14.60
N TRP A 123 -1.75 -12.77 -14.39
CA TRP A 123 -1.12 -13.55 -15.47
C TRP A 123 -2.07 -14.63 -15.99
N LYS A 124 -2.74 -15.35 -15.09
CA LYS A 124 -3.69 -16.41 -15.45
C LYS A 124 -5.03 -15.89 -15.95
N SER A 125 -5.39 -14.63 -15.67
CA SER A 125 -6.65 -14.05 -16.13
C SER A 125 -6.67 -13.79 -17.64
N GLY A 126 -5.50 -13.63 -18.27
CA GLY A 126 -5.37 -13.27 -19.68
C GLY A 126 -5.92 -11.88 -20.03
N GLN A 127 -6.23 -11.04 -19.04
CA GLN A 127 -6.80 -9.71 -19.25
C GLN A 127 -5.72 -8.70 -19.67
N PRO A 128 -6.07 -7.69 -20.49
CA PRO A 128 -5.14 -6.64 -20.87
C PRO A 128 -4.63 -5.83 -19.66
N SER A 129 -3.49 -5.18 -19.84
CA SER A 129 -2.82 -4.45 -18.76
C SER A 129 -3.26 -2.99 -18.62
N LEU A 130 -3.89 -2.43 -19.65
CA LEU A 130 -4.27 -1.03 -19.76
C LEU A 130 -5.70 -0.93 -20.29
N SER A 131 -6.41 0.12 -19.89
CA SER A 131 -7.64 0.56 -20.53
C SER A 131 -7.54 2.04 -20.92
N ASP A 132 -8.08 2.38 -22.09
CA ASP A 132 -8.12 3.75 -22.60
C ASP A 132 -9.27 4.57 -22.01
N THR A 133 -10.34 3.91 -21.54
CA THR A 133 -11.54 4.61 -21.06
C THR A 133 -12.11 4.01 -19.78
N ARG A 134 -12.59 4.88 -18.88
CA ARG A 134 -13.26 4.46 -17.65
C ARG A 134 -14.52 3.63 -17.87
N ALA A 135 -15.16 3.78 -19.04
CA ALA A 135 -16.39 3.08 -19.37
C ALA A 135 -16.15 1.59 -19.68
N ASP A 136 -14.93 1.23 -20.09
CA ASP A 136 -14.57 -0.14 -20.46
C ASP A 136 -13.26 -0.56 -19.73
N PRO A 137 -13.34 -0.91 -18.44
CA PRO A 137 -12.16 -1.31 -17.68
C PRO A 137 -11.57 -2.62 -18.22
N ALA A 138 -10.24 -2.71 -18.24
CA ALA A 138 -9.50 -3.82 -18.85
C ALA A 138 -9.76 -5.18 -18.19
N TRP A 139 -10.24 -5.21 -16.95
CA TRP A 139 -10.34 -6.39 -16.11
C TRP A 139 -11.79 -6.67 -15.74
N SER A 140 -12.33 -7.82 -16.14
CA SER A 140 -13.74 -8.15 -15.90
C SER A 140 -13.96 -9.51 -15.26
N ASN A 141 -13.00 -10.43 -15.34
CA ASN A 141 -13.19 -11.82 -14.91
C ASN A 141 -12.80 -12.07 -13.44
N ALA A 142 -13.21 -13.22 -12.91
CA ALA A 142 -12.97 -13.58 -11.50
C ALA A 142 -11.49 -13.54 -11.08
N LEU A 143 -10.56 -13.98 -11.94
CA LEU A 143 -9.13 -13.95 -11.62
C LEU A 143 -8.58 -12.52 -11.51
N SER A 144 -9.11 -11.60 -12.29
CA SER A 144 -8.76 -10.18 -12.18
C SER A 144 -9.29 -9.56 -10.88
N PHE A 145 -10.46 -9.98 -10.39
CA PHE A 145 -10.94 -9.63 -9.05
C PHE A 145 -10.06 -10.21 -7.94
N VAL A 146 -9.58 -11.45 -8.10
CA VAL A 146 -8.60 -12.03 -7.16
C VAL A 146 -7.32 -11.20 -7.12
N CYS A 147 -6.85 -10.69 -8.27
CA CYS A 147 -5.73 -9.76 -8.34
C CYS A 147 -5.99 -8.47 -7.55
N ILE A 148 -7.14 -7.81 -7.78
CA ILE A 148 -7.57 -6.60 -7.05
C ILE A 148 -7.61 -6.86 -5.54
N GLY A 149 -8.19 -7.99 -5.15
CA GLY A 149 -8.32 -8.39 -3.76
C GLY A 149 -6.97 -8.55 -3.07
N PHE A 150 -6.04 -9.27 -3.67
CA PHE A 150 -4.71 -9.45 -3.10
C PHE A 150 -3.88 -8.15 -3.08
N MET A 151 -3.93 -7.32 -4.14
CA MET A 151 -3.29 -6.00 -4.11
C MET A 151 -3.85 -5.14 -2.98
N SER A 152 -5.17 -5.06 -2.86
CA SER A 152 -5.84 -4.26 -1.83
C SER A 152 -5.55 -4.77 -0.42
N ALA A 153 -5.58 -6.09 -0.20
CA ALA A 153 -5.21 -6.70 1.08
C ALA A 153 -3.74 -6.44 1.45
N SER A 154 -2.82 -6.48 0.47
CA SER A 154 -1.43 -6.09 0.68
C SER A 154 -1.32 -4.63 1.14
N MET A 155 -2.05 -3.71 0.49
CA MET A 155 -2.03 -2.29 0.84
C MET A 155 -2.68 -2.01 2.20
N GLY A 156 -3.75 -2.71 2.55
CA GLY A 156 -4.40 -2.61 3.86
C GLY A 156 -3.47 -3.05 5.00
N LEU A 157 -2.77 -4.17 4.82
CA LEU A 157 -1.78 -4.66 5.79
C LEU A 157 -0.59 -3.69 5.93
N GLN A 158 -0.10 -3.16 4.81
CA GLN A 158 0.94 -2.11 4.82
C GLN A 158 0.48 -0.88 5.62
N GLY A 159 -0.75 -0.42 5.35
CA GLY A 159 -1.33 0.79 5.94
C GLY A 159 -1.36 0.76 7.47
N ILE A 160 -1.92 -0.32 8.03
CA ILE A 160 -2.04 -0.49 9.48
C ILE A 160 -0.67 -0.71 10.15
N MET A 161 0.25 -1.43 9.51
CA MET A 161 1.61 -1.63 10.03
C MET A 161 2.39 -0.31 10.06
N GLY A 162 2.33 0.47 8.97
CA GLY A 162 2.93 1.81 8.91
C GLY A 162 2.37 2.73 9.99
N LYS A 163 1.05 2.72 10.20
CA LYS A 163 0.39 3.51 11.25
C LYS A 163 0.83 3.15 12.66
N ARG A 164 0.98 1.86 12.94
CA ARG A 164 1.38 1.38 14.27
C ARG A 164 2.82 1.72 14.64
N LEU A 165 3.67 2.06 13.67
CA LEU A 165 5.03 2.55 13.93
C LEU A 165 5.05 4.01 14.43
N ASN A 166 3.93 4.75 14.27
CA ASN A 166 3.73 6.12 14.76
C ASN A 166 4.88 7.08 14.37
N THR A 167 5.20 7.11 13.08
CA THR A 167 6.22 7.99 12.51
C THR A 167 5.56 9.02 11.59
N GLN A 168 6.36 9.93 11.02
CA GLN A 168 5.93 10.92 10.01
C GLN A 168 5.46 10.28 8.69
N PHE A 169 5.61 8.95 8.53
CA PHE A 169 5.10 8.16 7.41
C PHE A 169 3.71 7.57 7.75
N THR A 170 2.88 8.32 8.48
CA THR A 170 1.86 7.83 9.41
C THR A 170 0.89 6.78 8.88
N THR A 171 0.64 6.63 7.58
CA THR A 171 -0.09 5.47 7.05
C THR A 171 0.67 4.75 5.95
N THR A 172 1.73 5.32 5.39
CA THR A 172 2.40 4.90 4.13
C THR A 172 1.49 4.78 2.89
N VAL A 173 0.17 4.76 3.10
CA VAL A 173 -0.92 4.76 2.13
C VAL A 173 -1.74 6.04 2.31
N VAL A 174 -2.24 6.63 1.22
CA VAL A 174 -2.94 7.94 1.18
C VAL A 174 -2.18 9.08 1.87
N LEU A 175 -1.54 9.94 1.07
CA LEU A 175 -0.68 11.01 1.59
C LEU A 175 -1.38 12.36 1.81
N THR A 176 -2.71 12.45 1.68
CA THR A 176 -3.43 13.72 1.85
C THR A 176 -3.14 14.37 3.21
N THR A 177 -3.17 13.58 4.28
CA THR A 177 -2.79 14.07 5.62
C THR A 177 -1.33 14.51 5.65
N THR A 178 -0.42 13.77 5.02
CA THR A 178 1.01 14.13 4.92
C THR A 178 1.24 15.43 4.15
N TRP A 179 0.48 15.68 3.09
CA TRP A 179 0.50 16.97 2.38
C TRP A 179 0.07 18.12 3.30
N CYS A 180 -1.04 17.97 4.01
CA CYS A 180 -1.50 18.98 4.97
C CYS A 180 -0.45 19.20 6.07
N GLU A 181 0.08 18.13 6.66
CA GLU A 181 1.10 18.17 7.72
C GLU A 181 2.43 18.78 7.25
N LEU A 182 2.77 18.67 5.96
CA LEU A 182 3.93 19.32 5.37
C LEU A 182 3.68 20.82 5.26
N MET A 183 2.51 21.23 4.80
CA MET A 183 2.16 22.65 4.65
C MET A 183 2.02 23.37 5.99
N THR A 184 1.67 22.66 7.06
CA THR A 184 1.61 23.21 8.42
C THR A 184 2.95 23.14 9.17
N GLU A 185 4.03 22.64 8.55
CA GLU A 185 5.32 22.48 9.21
C GLU A 185 5.98 23.85 9.48
N PRO A 186 6.20 24.23 10.76
CA PRO A 186 6.77 25.55 11.08
C PRO A 186 8.15 25.79 10.46
N GLN A 187 8.89 24.70 10.18
CA GLN A 187 10.23 24.76 9.61
C GLN A 187 10.28 24.42 8.11
N LEU A 188 9.15 24.51 7.39
CA LEU A 188 9.03 24.16 5.98
C LEU A 188 10.15 24.77 5.10
N PHE A 189 10.38 26.08 5.22
CA PHE A 189 11.33 26.82 4.39
C PHE A 189 12.79 26.81 4.88
N HIS A 190 13.14 26.02 5.90
CA HIS A 190 14.50 25.93 6.41
C HIS A 190 15.39 25.02 5.54
N PHE A 191 15.58 25.35 4.27
CA PHE A 191 16.24 24.47 3.28
C PHE A 191 17.73 24.20 3.55
N ARG A 192 18.40 25.07 4.31
CA ARG A 192 19.84 24.95 4.60
C ARG A 192 20.18 23.92 5.68
N ARG A 193 19.19 23.26 6.28
CA ARG A 193 19.41 22.21 7.29
C ARG A 193 18.39 21.09 7.15
N LEU A 194 18.76 19.92 7.66
CA LEU A 194 17.87 18.78 7.77
C LEU A 194 16.87 18.99 8.92
N VAL A 195 15.59 18.80 8.60
CA VAL A 195 14.48 18.86 9.54
C VAL A 195 13.72 17.55 9.37
N LYS A 196 13.95 16.59 10.27
CA LYS A 196 13.39 15.23 10.15
C LYS A 196 11.88 15.22 9.89
N ALA A 197 11.13 16.09 10.59
CA ALA A 197 9.68 16.18 10.44
C ALA A 197 9.26 16.59 9.01
N ARG A 198 9.89 17.62 8.45
CA ARG A 198 9.70 18.04 7.05
C ARG A 198 10.19 16.98 6.06
N ASP A 199 11.45 16.59 6.20
CA ASP A 199 12.16 15.79 5.19
C ASP A 199 11.54 14.40 5.03
N HIS A 200 11.06 13.78 6.12
CA HIS A 200 10.35 12.51 6.04
C HIS A 200 9.01 12.62 5.30
N LYS A 201 8.25 13.71 5.50
CA LYS A 201 6.99 13.96 4.77
C LYS A 201 7.25 14.19 3.27
N VAL A 202 8.28 14.99 2.95
CA VAL A 202 8.72 15.20 1.56
C VAL A 202 9.16 13.88 0.92
N MET A 203 9.95 13.05 1.62
CA MET A 203 10.34 11.74 1.13
C MET A 203 9.14 10.82 0.89
N ALA A 204 8.16 10.79 1.80
CA ALA A 204 6.94 10.00 1.62
C ALA A 204 6.21 10.37 0.33
N ILE A 205 5.99 11.67 0.11
CA ILE A 205 5.34 12.22 -1.09
C ILE A 205 6.12 11.90 -2.36
N LEU A 206 7.43 12.18 -2.33
CA LEU A 206 8.29 11.99 -3.49
C LEU A 206 8.39 10.52 -3.89
N PHE A 207 8.56 9.61 -2.93
CA PHE A 207 8.70 8.19 -3.23
C PHE A 207 7.38 7.57 -3.68
N LEU A 208 6.22 8.05 -3.21
CA LEU A 208 4.94 7.65 -3.81
C LEU A 208 4.87 8.04 -5.28
N PHE A 209 5.23 9.28 -5.62
CA PHE A 209 5.26 9.75 -7.00
C PHE A 209 6.23 8.91 -7.86
N ILE A 210 7.46 8.70 -7.38
CA ILE A 210 8.46 7.88 -8.06
C ILE A 210 7.97 6.44 -8.23
N GLY A 211 7.30 5.89 -7.22
CA GLY A 211 6.66 4.57 -7.28
C GLY A 211 5.62 4.48 -8.37
N GLY A 212 4.72 5.47 -8.46
CA GLY A 212 3.70 5.54 -9.49
C GLY A 212 4.29 5.67 -10.90
N PHE A 213 5.27 6.55 -11.08
CA PHE A 213 5.99 6.71 -12.35
C PHE A 213 6.70 5.42 -12.75
N THR A 214 7.44 4.80 -11.84
CA THR A 214 8.19 3.56 -12.10
C THR A 214 7.26 2.41 -12.41
N GLY A 215 6.17 2.26 -11.63
CA GLY A 215 5.14 1.25 -11.87
C GLY A 215 4.52 1.40 -13.25
N ARG A 216 4.13 2.62 -13.64
CA ARG A 216 3.56 2.91 -14.96
C ARG A 216 4.55 2.65 -16.09
N ALA A 217 5.81 3.04 -15.94
CA ALA A 217 6.85 2.86 -16.96
C ALA A 217 7.20 1.37 -17.20
N ILE A 218 7.23 0.56 -16.14
CA ILE A 218 7.43 -0.88 -16.23
C ILE A 218 6.18 -1.56 -16.83
N LEU A 219 4.98 -1.11 -16.43
CA LEU A 219 3.70 -1.59 -16.96
C LEU A 219 3.63 -1.51 -18.49
N ASP A 220 4.11 -0.42 -19.08
CA ASP A 220 4.18 -0.26 -20.54
C ASP A 220 5.08 -1.26 -21.25
N LYS A 221 6.06 -1.85 -20.54
CA LYS A 221 7.05 -2.74 -21.15
C LYS A 221 6.75 -4.21 -20.94
N ILE A 222 6.24 -4.57 -19.76
CA ILE A 222 6.11 -5.99 -19.36
C ILE A 222 4.70 -6.35 -18.86
N GLY A 223 3.74 -5.43 -18.94
CA GLY A 223 2.35 -5.65 -18.54
C GLY A 223 2.14 -5.81 -17.03
N SER A 224 0.89 -5.99 -16.61
CA SER A 224 0.50 -5.99 -15.20
C SER A 224 1.14 -7.14 -14.42
N ALA A 225 1.16 -8.34 -15.00
CA ALA A 225 1.76 -9.52 -14.38
C ALA A 225 3.25 -9.33 -14.10
N GLY A 226 4.02 -8.90 -15.11
CA GLY A 226 5.45 -8.65 -14.97
C GLY A 226 5.74 -7.53 -13.96
N THR A 227 4.96 -6.45 -14.02
CA THR A 227 5.11 -5.30 -13.11
C THR A 227 4.85 -5.71 -11.65
N LEU A 228 3.77 -6.45 -11.38
CA LEU A 228 3.50 -6.98 -10.04
C LEU A 228 4.56 -8.00 -9.60
N GLY A 229 5.12 -8.79 -10.53
CA GLY A 229 6.27 -9.65 -10.27
C GLY A 229 7.52 -8.89 -9.80
N VAL A 230 7.84 -7.77 -10.45
CA VAL A 230 8.90 -6.85 -9.98
C VAL A 230 8.54 -6.28 -8.60
N GLY A 231 7.29 -5.88 -8.40
CA GLY A 231 6.78 -5.41 -7.10
C GLY A 231 6.95 -6.45 -5.98
N THR A 232 6.75 -7.74 -6.27
CA THR A 232 7.04 -8.84 -5.34
C THR A 232 8.51 -8.87 -4.95
N GLY A 233 9.42 -8.76 -5.92
CA GLY A 233 10.86 -8.70 -5.65
C GLY A 233 11.22 -7.52 -4.73
N ILE A 234 10.68 -6.33 -5.01
CA ILE A 234 10.89 -5.14 -4.18
C ILE A 234 10.36 -5.38 -2.77
N ARG A 235 9.14 -5.91 -2.60
CA ARG A 235 8.59 -6.22 -1.28
C ARG A 235 9.40 -7.26 -0.50
N PHE A 236 9.96 -8.24 -1.20
CA PHE A 236 10.86 -9.20 -0.57
C PHE A 236 12.12 -8.52 -0.02
N LEU A 237 12.72 -7.59 -0.77
CA LEU A 237 13.84 -6.79 -0.28
C LEU A 237 13.44 -5.93 0.93
N ILE A 238 12.25 -5.33 0.92
CA ILE A 238 11.74 -4.57 2.08
C ILE A 238 11.57 -5.50 3.28
N THR A 239 11.06 -6.71 3.09
CA THR A 239 10.94 -7.74 4.14
C THR A 239 12.30 -7.98 4.80
N LEU A 240 13.34 -8.21 4.01
CA LEU A 240 14.69 -8.43 4.53
C LEU A 240 15.26 -7.19 5.22
N SER A 241 14.95 -5.99 4.72
CA SER A 241 15.44 -4.73 5.29
C SER A 241 15.02 -4.52 6.75
N TRP A 242 13.86 -5.04 7.16
CA TRP A 242 13.38 -4.95 8.54
C TRP A 242 14.28 -5.66 9.55
N LEU A 243 15.01 -6.69 9.13
CA LEU A 243 15.95 -7.41 10.01
C LEU A 243 17.11 -6.51 10.45
N PHE A 244 17.48 -5.53 9.63
CA PHE A 244 18.60 -4.62 9.89
C PHE A 244 18.18 -3.33 10.62
N VAL A 245 16.88 -3.11 10.87
CA VAL A 245 16.43 -1.93 11.59
C VAL A 245 16.89 -2.00 13.06
N PRO A 246 17.55 -0.96 13.58
CA PRO A 246 18.01 -0.92 14.97
C PRO A 246 16.86 -0.98 15.96
N THR A 247 17.11 -1.53 17.14
CA THR A 247 16.13 -1.61 18.23
C THR A 247 16.20 -0.39 19.14
N LYS A 248 15.08 -0.09 19.81
CA LYS A 248 15.05 0.98 20.79
C LYS A 248 15.96 0.59 21.96
N LYS A 249 16.99 1.40 22.24
CA LYS A 249 17.83 1.19 23.44
C LYS A 249 16.95 1.40 24.66
N THR A 250 16.84 0.38 25.53
CA THR A 250 16.29 0.57 26.87
C THR A 250 17.18 1.58 27.59
N PRO A 251 16.63 2.65 28.22
CA PRO A 251 17.42 3.50 29.09
C PRO A 251 18.12 2.60 30.11
N LYS A 252 19.45 2.71 30.22
CA LYS A 252 20.14 2.12 31.36
C LYS A 252 19.72 2.96 32.57
N ASN A 253 18.93 2.38 33.46
CA ASN A 253 18.74 2.93 34.81
C ASN A 253 20.07 2.91 35.55
#